data_AF-A0A1M4UAH7-F1
#
_entry.id   AF-A0A1M4UAH7-F1
#
_cell.length_a   1.000
_cell.length_b   1.000
_cell.length_c   1.000
_cell.angle_alpha   90.00
_cell.angle_beta   90.00
_cell.angle_gamma   90.00
#
_symmetry.space_group_name_H-M   'P 1'
#
loop_
_entity.id
_entity.type
_entity.pdbx_description
1 polymer ?
#
loop_
_entity_poly.entity_id
_entity_poly.type
_entity_poly.pdbx_seq_one_letter_code
_entity_poly.pdbx_strand_id
1 'polypeptide(L)'
;MTATPVTPPRRGPRGQPRGRNLDPAALTEIQALLGDAPALTRRDLLIEHLHVIQDRYGHLSLRHLRALAAFMNLPMAAIYETATFYAHFDVVHDDQAPPPATTIRVCDSLSCQLAGAEALRKELESGADASAVRVIRAPCMGRCDTAPVVELASRGHHRHLGHATVASVGDALAAGELHAEMPDWQRLAGYREGNGYALLAACRAGEVGVDELTRMLEEAGLRGLGGAGFATFKKWGFVRAEPGPRYCAINADEGEPGTFKDRYYLERSPHCFLEGALVSAWAVEAEALYIYLRDEYPALHQVLREAIRELETAGLVDPGHIVLRRGAGAYICGEESAMIESLEGKPGKPRHRPPFVAQRGLFDRPTLVNNVETVYWIPPIWARGADWFAGHGRHGRKGLRSFSVSGRVKNPGVHLAPAGITLNELVEEYAGGMQEGHELLAYLPGGASGGILPAHKADIPLDFDTLQPHDSFIGSAAVIVLSDQDDLRAVATNLLAFFADESCGQCTPCRVGTEKMLALLERDTWNLAELDRLSRVMMDASICGLGQAAPNPVLGLLKDFRDVLADQNVIVRG
;
A
#
# COMPACT_ATOMS: atom_id res chain seq x y z
N MET A 1 40.01 -56.59 23.74
CA MET A 1 38.54 -56.62 23.94
C MET A 1 37.94 -55.50 23.11
N THR A 2 37.62 -55.78 21.85
CA THR A 2 36.98 -54.85 20.92
C THR A 2 35.47 -54.97 21.08
N ALA A 3 34.82 -53.88 21.50
CA ALA A 3 33.38 -53.83 21.71
C ALA A 3 32.64 -53.96 20.36
N THR A 4 31.73 -54.93 20.29
CA THR A 4 30.84 -55.15 19.15
C THR A 4 29.86 -53.96 19.02
N PRO A 5 29.70 -53.35 17.84
CA PRO A 5 28.74 -52.26 17.67
C PRO A 5 27.31 -52.79 17.73
N VAL A 6 26.52 -52.27 18.67
CA VAL A 6 25.09 -52.57 18.78
C VAL A 6 24.36 -51.82 17.67
N THR A 7 23.83 -52.55 16.70
CA THR A 7 22.94 -51.98 15.68
C THR A 7 21.55 -51.82 16.32
N PRO A 8 20.96 -50.61 16.38
CA PRO A 8 19.65 -50.43 16.97
C PRO A 8 18.58 -51.15 16.13
N PRO A 9 17.52 -51.70 16.76
CA PRO A 9 16.46 -52.40 16.03
C PRO A 9 15.78 -51.44 15.04
N ARG A 10 15.47 -51.95 13.85
CA ARG A 10 14.67 -51.25 12.83
C ARG A 10 13.37 -50.78 13.48
N ARG A 11 13.16 -49.45 13.52
CA ARG A 11 11.87 -48.85 13.91
C ARG A 11 10.77 -49.47 13.05
N GLY A 12 9.72 -50.00 13.69
CA GLY A 12 8.52 -50.49 13.01
C GLY A 12 7.86 -49.40 12.14
N PRO A 13 6.85 -49.76 11.33
CA PRO A 13 6.18 -48.81 10.45
C PRO A 13 5.73 -47.59 11.27
N ARG A 14 6.08 -46.39 10.82
CA ARG A 14 5.65 -45.15 11.47
C ARG A 14 4.12 -45.22 11.59
N GLY A 15 3.59 -45.15 12.81
CA GLY A 15 2.16 -45.00 13.04
C GLY A 15 1.61 -43.79 12.30
N GLN A 16 0.27 -43.70 12.18
CA GLN A 16 -0.42 -42.60 11.49
C GLN A 16 0.27 -41.25 11.78
N PRO A 17 0.54 -40.43 10.75
CA PRO A 17 1.20 -39.14 10.94
C PRO A 17 0.47 -38.34 12.02
N ARG A 18 1.21 -37.81 12.99
CA ARG A 18 0.65 -36.96 14.05
C ARG A 18 0.16 -35.66 13.40
N GLY A 19 -1.14 -35.40 13.45
CA GLY A 19 -1.78 -34.20 12.90
C GLY A 19 -3.28 -34.43 12.65
N ARG A 20 -4.03 -33.36 12.37
CA ARG A 20 -5.42 -33.49 11.88
C ARG A 20 -5.38 -34.09 10.46
N ASN A 21 -6.23 -35.08 10.19
CA ASN A 21 -6.29 -35.73 8.89
C ASN A 21 -6.77 -34.77 7.79
N LEU A 22 -6.25 -34.93 6.58
CA LEU A 22 -6.77 -34.27 5.39
C LEU A 22 -8.18 -34.82 5.12
N ASP A 23 -9.14 -33.93 4.94
CA ASP A 23 -10.49 -34.27 4.48
C ASP A 23 -10.47 -34.43 2.94
N PRO A 24 -10.70 -35.63 2.38
CA PRO A 24 -10.72 -35.82 0.93
C PRO A 24 -11.78 -34.96 0.23
N ALA A 25 -12.91 -34.67 0.87
CA ALA A 25 -13.95 -33.82 0.28
C ALA A 25 -13.48 -32.37 0.12
N ALA A 26 -12.75 -31.86 1.12
CA ALA A 26 -12.18 -30.51 1.06
C ALA A 26 -11.13 -30.40 -0.07
N LEU A 27 -10.35 -31.45 -0.32
CA LEU A 27 -9.40 -31.45 -1.45
C LEU A 27 -10.14 -31.39 -2.79
N THR A 28 -11.20 -32.18 -2.95
CA THR A 28 -12.04 -32.13 -4.17
C THR A 28 -12.68 -30.76 -4.35
N GLU A 29 -13.16 -30.12 -3.27
CA GLU A 29 -13.67 -28.74 -3.31
C GLU A 29 -12.61 -27.74 -3.81
N ILE A 30 -11.39 -27.82 -3.29
CA ILE A 30 -10.27 -26.96 -3.72
C ILE A 30 -9.89 -27.21 -5.18
N GLN A 31 -9.81 -28.48 -5.61
CA GLN A 31 -9.51 -28.82 -7.01
C GLN A 31 -10.61 -28.36 -7.97
N ALA A 32 -11.87 -28.46 -7.57
CA ALA A 32 -12.99 -27.96 -8.37
C ALA A 32 -12.99 -26.42 -8.45
N LEU A 33 -12.53 -25.74 -7.40
CA LEU A 33 -12.50 -24.28 -7.33
C LEU A 33 -11.31 -23.67 -8.08
N LEU A 34 -10.11 -24.24 -7.93
CA LEU A 34 -8.87 -23.71 -8.49
C LEU A 34 -8.52 -24.31 -9.86
N GLY A 35 -9.00 -25.54 -10.14
CA GLY A 35 -8.52 -26.40 -11.21
C GLY A 35 -7.47 -27.41 -10.73
N ASP A 36 -7.00 -28.26 -11.65
CA ASP A 36 -6.09 -29.39 -11.35
C ASP A 36 -4.77 -29.37 -12.14
N ALA A 37 -4.52 -28.31 -12.92
CA ALA A 37 -3.31 -28.18 -13.71
C ALA A 37 -2.06 -28.00 -12.83
N PRO A 38 -0.92 -28.68 -13.12
CA PRO A 38 0.32 -28.56 -12.33
C PRO A 38 0.83 -27.12 -12.16
N ALA A 39 0.63 -26.25 -13.15
CA ALA A 39 1.02 -24.84 -13.10
C ALA A 39 0.31 -24.04 -11.98
N LEU A 40 -0.79 -24.55 -11.43
CA LEU A 40 -1.54 -23.95 -10.33
C LEU A 40 -0.93 -24.27 -8.97
N THR A 41 0.04 -25.18 -8.89
CA THR A 41 0.71 -25.54 -7.62
C THR A 41 1.92 -24.67 -7.29
N ARG A 42 2.25 -23.69 -8.16
CA ARG A 42 3.38 -22.80 -7.92
C ARG A 42 3.17 -21.97 -6.66
N ARG A 43 4.22 -21.81 -5.86
CA ARG A 43 4.17 -21.12 -4.57
C ARG A 43 3.66 -19.68 -4.68
N ASP A 44 4.05 -18.96 -5.72
CA ASP A 44 3.68 -17.57 -5.95
C ASP A 44 2.18 -17.37 -6.12
N LEU A 45 1.41 -18.41 -6.46
CA LEU A 45 -0.05 -18.34 -6.56
C LEU A 45 -0.77 -18.49 -5.21
N LEU A 46 -0.05 -18.67 -4.10
CA LEU A 46 -0.68 -18.93 -2.80
C LEU A 46 -1.70 -17.84 -2.41
N ILE A 47 -1.32 -16.57 -2.49
CA ILE A 47 -2.22 -15.46 -2.11
C ILE A 47 -3.43 -15.39 -3.03
N GLU A 48 -3.24 -15.61 -4.34
CA GLU A 48 -4.35 -15.67 -5.31
C GLU A 48 -5.34 -16.79 -4.95
N HIS A 49 -4.84 -17.98 -4.58
CA HIS A 49 -5.68 -19.09 -4.16
C HIS A 49 -6.42 -18.80 -2.85
N LEU A 50 -5.78 -18.10 -1.91
CA LEU A 50 -6.42 -17.66 -0.67
C LEU A 50 -7.57 -16.68 -0.99
N HIS A 51 -7.39 -15.73 -1.91
CA HIS A 51 -8.48 -14.87 -2.37
C HIS A 51 -9.63 -15.67 -2.97
N VAL A 52 -9.35 -16.61 -3.89
CA VAL A 52 -10.41 -17.40 -4.51
C VAL A 52 -11.22 -18.20 -3.48
N ILE A 53 -10.55 -18.79 -2.48
CA ILE A 53 -11.23 -19.50 -1.37
C ILE A 53 -12.06 -18.53 -0.55
N GLN A 54 -11.48 -17.39 -0.14
CA GLN A 54 -12.20 -16.42 0.67
C GLN A 54 -13.40 -15.82 -0.07
N ASP A 55 -13.26 -15.44 -1.33
CA ASP A 55 -14.35 -14.88 -2.12
C ASP A 55 -15.49 -15.91 -2.25
N ARG A 56 -15.14 -17.19 -2.43
CA ARG A 56 -16.13 -18.28 -2.57
C ARG A 56 -16.88 -18.62 -1.30
N TYR A 57 -16.19 -18.63 -0.15
CA TYR A 57 -16.72 -19.14 1.13
C TYR A 57 -16.96 -18.04 2.18
N GLY A 58 -16.52 -16.81 1.92
CA GLY A 58 -16.56 -15.67 2.85
C GLY A 58 -15.52 -15.72 3.97
N HIS A 59 -14.67 -16.75 4.03
CA HIS A 59 -13.64 -16.95 5.04
C HIS A 59 -12.68 -18.08 4.61
N LEU A 60 -11.60 -18.25 5.36
CA LEU A 60 -10.59 -19.30 5.20
C LEU A 60 -10.67 -20.31 6.36
N SER A 61 -11.39 -21.41 6.17
CA SER A 61 -11.44 -22.47 7.20
C SER A 61 -10.12 -23.26 7.27
N LEU A 62 -9.70 -23.69 8.46
CA LEU A 62 -8.53 -24.59 8.59
C LEU A 62 -8.70 -25.90 7.79
N ARG A 63 -9.94 -26.35 7.57
CA ARG A 63 -10.27 -27.48 6.68
C ARG A 63 -9.82 -27.20 5.25
N HIS A 64 -10.18 -26.04 4.69
CA HIS A 64 -9.77 -25.64 3.34
C HIS A 64 -8.28 -25.33 3.24
N LEU A 65 -7.68 -24.72 4.26
CA LEU A 65 -6.24 -24.45 4.26
C LEU A 65 -5.40 -25.73 4.29
N ARG A 66 -5.83 -26.77 5.02
CA ARG A 66 -5.19 -28.11 4.96
C ARG A 66 -5.30 -28.74 3.57
N ALA A 67 -6.44 -28.58 2.91
CA ALA A 67 -6.64 -29.05 1.54
C ALA A 67 -5.76 -28.27 0.55
N LEU A 68 -5.65 -26.95 0.69
CA LEU A 68 -4.76 -26.12 -0.12
C LEU A 68 -3.29 -26.49 0.09
N ALA A 69 -2.87 -26.77 1.33
CA ALA A 69 -1.52 -27.24 1.64
C ALA A 69 -1.19 -28.53 0.88
N ALA A 70 -2.13 -29.49 0.86
CA ALA A 70 -1.99 -30.73 0.11
C ALA A 70 -1.97 -30.50 -1.41
N PHE A 71 -2.87 -29.64 -1.92
CA PHE A 71 -2.95 -29.30 -3.35
C PHE A 71 -1.66 -28.66 -3.87
N MET A 72 -1.12 -27.67 -3.17
CA MET A 72 0.09 -26.94 -3.57
C MET A 72 1.39 -27.66 -3.19
N ASN A 73 1.30 -28.79 -2.48
CA ASN A 73 2.45 -29.47 -1.88
C ASN A 73 3.32 -28.52 -1.02
N LEU A 74 2.66 -27.70 -0.20
CA LEU A 74 3.30 -26.78 0.74
C LEU A 74 3.03 -27.21 2.19
N PRO A 75 3.96 -26.97 3.13
CA PRO A 75 3.67 -27.19 4.55
C PRO A 75 2.48 -26.34 5.00
N MET A 76 1.57 -26.94 5.79
CA MET A 76 0.43 -26.22 6.37
C MET A 76 0.85 -24.96 7.14
N ALA A 77 2.02 -24.99 7.80
CA ALA A 77 2.56 -23.81 8.47
C ALA A 77 2.82 -22.64 7.52
N ALA A 78 3.30 -22.89 6.29
CA ALA A 78 3.54 -21.85 5.30
C ALA A 78 2.22 -21.27 4.77
N ILE A 79 1.19 -22.11 4.60
CA ILE A 79 -0.16 -21.65 4.24
C ILE A 79 -0.75 -20.78 5.35
N TYR A 80 -0.71 -21.28 6.58
CA TYR A 80 -1.27 -20.60 7.75
C TYR A 80 -0.57 -19.27 8.03
N GLU A 81 0.76 -19.25 8.08
CA GLU A 81 1.54 -18.02 8.31
C GLU A 81 1.23 -16.96 7.25
N THR A 82 1.11 -17.37 5.98
CA THR A 82 0.74 -16.45 4.89
C THR A 82 -0.68 -15.94 5.09
N ALA A 83 -1.65 -16.83 5.33
CA ALA A 83 -3.05 -16.44 5.50
C ALA A 83 -3.28 -15.51 6.71
N THR A 84 -2.59 -15.74 7.83
CA THR A 84 -2.76 -14.92 9.04
C THR A 84 -1.96 -13.63 9.04
N PHE A 85 -1.05 -13.43 8.07
CA PHE A 85 -0.26 -12.21 7.97
C PHE A 85 -1.06 -11.05 7.37
N TYR A 86 -1.99 -11.34 6.46
CA TYR A 86 -2.73 -10.34 5.70
C TYR A 86 -4.09 -10.05 6.35
N ALA A 87 -4.39 -8.77 6.59
CA ALA A 87 -5.54 -8.35 7.39
C ALA A 87 -6.89 -8.69 6.76
N HIS A 88 -6.94 -8.86 5.43
CA HIS A 88 -8.20 -9.13 4.75
C HIS A 88 -8.62 -10.58 4.79
N PHE A 89 -7.73 -11.51 5.17
CA PHE A 89 -8.04 -12.93 5.26
C PHE A 89 -8.66 -13.30 6.61
N ASP A 90 -9.94 -13.67 6.59
CA ASP A 90 -10.68 -14.16 7.75
C ASP A 90 -10.38 -15.66 7.99
N VAL A 91 -9.33 -15.95 8.77
CA VAL A 91 -8.99 -17.34 9.12
C VAL A 91 -9.87 -17.85 10.26
N VAL A 92 -10.60 -18.94 10.00
CA VAL A 92 -11.55 -19.54 10.96
C VAL A 92 -11.04 -20.90 11.42
N HIS A 93 -10.89 -21.05 12.74
CA HIS A 93 -10.47 -22.30 13.39
C HIS A 93 -11.63 -23.31 13.46
N ASP A 94 -11.30 -24.61 13.58
CA ASP A 94 -12.30 -25.70 13.52
C ASP A 94 -13.38 -25.62 14.63
N ASP A 95 -13.12 -24.87 15.72
CA ASP A 95 -14.00 -24.62 16.86
C ASP A 95 -14.71 -23.26 16.82
N GLN A 96 -14.48 -22.45 15.79
CA GLN A 96 -15.05 -21.12 15.63
C GLN A 96 -16.21 -21.14 14.62
N ALA A 97 -17.24 -20.33 14.88
CA ALA A 97 -18.28 -20.06 13.89
C ALA A 97 -17.74 -19.14 12.79
N PRO A 98 -18.18 -19.30 11.53
CA PRO A 98 -17.81 -18.38 10.46
C PRO A 98 -18.37 -16.97 10.73
N PRO A 99 -17.72 -15.91 10.22
CA PRO A 99 -18.24 -14.56 10.35
C PRO A 99 -19.58 -14.41 9.62
N PRO A 100 -20.40 -13.41 10.01
CA PRO A 100 -21.59 -13.04 9.25
C PRO A 100 -21.28 -12.77 7.78
N ALA A 101 -22.27 -13.00 6.91
CA ALA A 101 -22.08 -12.88 5.47
C ALA A 101 -21.73 -11.47 5.01
N THR A 102 -22.12 -10.46 5.80
CA THR A 102 -21.83 -9.04 5.54
C THR A 102 -20.92 -8.49 6.63
N THR A 103 -19.84 -7.84 6.21
CA THR A 103 -18.95 -7.08 7.09
C THR A 103 -18.98 -5.62 6.68
N ILE A 104 -19.24 -4.73 7.63
CA ILE A 104 -19.05 -3.29 7.52
C ILE A 104 -17.66 -2.98 8.08
N ARG A 105 -16.77 -2.46 7.24
CA ARG A 105 -15.44 -1.99 7.65
C ARG A 105 -15.44 -0.48 7.67
N VAL A 106 -15.17 0.11 8.83
CA VAL A 106 -15.09 1.57 8.98
C VAL A 106 -13.63 1.97 9.02
N CYS A 107 -13.22 2.86 8.11
CA CYS A 107 -11.84 3.31 8.04
C CYS A 107 -11.48 4.12 9.29
N ASP A 108 -10.38 3.77 9.94
CA ASP A 108 -9.91 4.44 11.17
C ASP A 108 -8.63 5.28 10.96
N SER A 109 -8.16 5.41 9.73
CA SER A 109 -7.06 6.32 9.39
C SER A 109 -7.38 7.78 9.73
N LEU A 110 -6.33 8.58 9.94
CA LEU A 110 -6.40 9.94 10.46
C LEU A 110 -7.48 10.82 9.80
N SER A 111 -7.52 10.93 8.46
CA SER A 111 -8.51 11.78 7.78
C SER A 111 -9.96 11.33 8.06
N CYS A 112 -10.21 10.02 8.18
CA CYS A 112 -11.52 9.48 8.55
C CYS A 112 -11.83 9.72 10.03
N GLN A 113 -10.85 9.59 10.92
CA GLN A 113 -11.01 9.94 12.33
C GLN A 113 -11.38 11.42 12.51
N LEU A 114 -10.68 12.34 11.83
CA LEU A 114 -10.98 13.78 11.83
C LEU A 114 -12.40 14.07 11.34
N ALA A 115 -12.91 13.23 10.44
CA ALA A 115 -14.27 13.29 9.90
C ALA A 115 -15.31 12.52 10.73
N GLY A 116 -14.96 12.01 11.91
CA GLY A 116 -15.91 11.39 12.85
C GLY A 116 -16.13 9.89 12.67
N ALA A 117 -15.23 9.16 11.99
CA ALA A 117 -15.40 7.73 11.71
C ALA A 117 -15.59 6.86 12.97
N GLU A 118 -14.99 7.22 14.11
CA GLU A 118 -15.19 6.44 15.34
C GLU A 118 -16.61 6.55 15.88
N ALA A 119 -17.22 7.74 15.80
CA ALA A 119 -18.61 7.92 16.19
C ALA A 119 -19.52 7.12 15.28
N LEU A 120 -19.31 7.22 13.95
CA LEU A 120 -20.03 6.44 12.95
C LEU A 120 -19.93 4.93 13.21
N ARG A 121 -18.73 4.42 13.50
CA ARG A 121 -18.50 2.99 13.80
C ARG A 121 -19.32 2.53 15.01
N LYS A 122 -19.28 3.28 16.12
CA LYS A 122 -20.05 2.94 17.33
C LYS A 122 -21.55 2.94 17.06
N GLU A 123 -22.03 3.90 16.28
CA GLU A 123 -23.45 4.01 15.94
C GLU A 123 -23.91 2.84 15.07
N LEU A 124 -23.13 2.49 14.04
CA LEU A 124 -23.36 1.31 13.19
C LEU A 124 -23.32 0.01 13.99
N GLU A 125 -22.34 -0.15 14.88
CA GLU A 125 -22.22 -1.33 15.75
C GLU A 125 -23.42 -1.48 16.68
N SER A 126 -23.90 -0.37 17.25
CA SER A 126 -25.07 -0.38 18.14
C SER A 126 -26.40 -0.68 17.42
N GLY A 127 -26.50 -0.33 16.14
CA GLY A 127 -27.70 -0.52 15.32
C GLY A 127 -27.73 -1.85 14.54
N ALA A 128 -26.62 -2.58 14.48
CA ALA A 128 -26.50 -3.81 13.70
C ALA A 128 -26.92 -5.06 14.49
N ASP A 129 -27.58 -6.00 13.83
CA ASP A 129 -27.73 -7.37 14.34
C ASP A 129 -26.41 -8.13 14.13
N ALA A 130 -25.68 -8.36 15.22
CA ALA A 130 -24.38 -9.04 15.21
C ALA A 130 -24.42 -10.47 14.62
N SER A 131 -25.59 -11.10 14.51
CA SER A 131 -25.74 -12.40 13.84
C SER A 131 -25.80 -12.29 12.31
N ALA A 132 -26.17 -11.12 11.80
CA ALA A 132 -26.34 -10.85 10.37
C ALA A 132 -25.21 -9.98 9.78
N VAL A 133 -24.68 -9.05 10.58
CA VAL A 133 -23.69 -8.06 10.15
C VAL A 133 -22.58 -7.93 11.18
N ARG A 134 -21.33 -8.00 10.73
CA ARG A 134 -20.15 -7.72 11.53
C ARG A 134 -19.67 -6.29 11.27
N VAL A 135 -19.42 -5.49 12.30
CA VAL A 135 -18.83 -4.14 12.17
C VAL A 135 -17.42 -4.15 12.71
N ILE A 136 -16.42 -3.76 11.92
CA ILE A 136 -15.01 -3.71 12.33
C ILE A 136 -14.33 -2.41 11.89
N ARG A 137 -13.18 -2.13 12.49
CA ARG A 137 -12.23 -1.13 11.99
C ARG A 137 -11.49 -1.67 10.77
N ALA A 138 -10.98 -0.77 9.95
CA ALA A 138 -10.08 -1.09 8.85
C ALA A 138 -9.09 0.04 8.59
N PRO A 139 -7.88 -0.29 8.10
CA PRO A 139 -6.87 0.71 7.78
C PRO A 139 -7.30 1.63 6.62
N CYS A 140 -6.41 2.53 6.21
CA CYS A 140 -6.66 3.48 5.12
C CYS A 140 -7.11 2.78 3.83
N MET A 141 -8.28 3.12 3.29
CA MET A 141 -8.81 2.56 2.03
C MET A 141 -8.45 3.39 0.78
N GLY A 142 -7.49 4.33 0.90
CA GLY A 142 -7.06 5.19 -0.20
C GLY A 142 -8.16 6.13 -0.72
N ARG A 143 -9.06 6.59 0.17
CA ARG A 143 -10.16 7.50 -0.16
C ARG A 143 -10.29 8.67 0.84
N CYS A 144 -9.16 9.17 1.33
CA CYS A 144 -9.13 10.23 2.34
C CYS A 144 -9.74 11.55 1.87
N ASP A 145 -9.90 11.74 0.56
CA ASP A 145 -10.64 12.83 -0.06
C ASP A 145 -12.14 12.79 0.20
N THR A 146 -12.69 11.60 0.42
CA THR A 146 -14.13 11.39 0.68
C THR A 146 -14.39 10.90 2.11
N ALA A 147 -13.59 11.34 3.07
CA ALA A 147 -13.75 10.94 4.47
C ALA A 147 -15.10 11.39 5.09
N PRO A 148 -15.68 10.64 6.05
CA PRO A 148 -15.27 9.30 6.48
C PRO A 148 -15.67 8.22 5.47
N VAL A 149 -14.92 7.11 5.44
CA VAL A 149 -15.08 6.03 4.45
C VAL A 149 -15.53 4.74 5.14
N VAL A 150 -16.49 4.07 4.53
CA VAL A 150 -16.97 2.74 4.93
C VAL A 150 -16.90 1.79 3.74
N GLU A 151 -16.47 0.55 3.97
CA GLU A 151 -16.57 -0.54 3.01
C GLU A 151 -17.65 -1.54 3.47
N LEU A 152 -18.56 -1.91 2.57
CA LEU A 152 -19.48 -3.02 2.72
C LEU A 152 -18.93 -4.22 1.96
N ALA A 153 -18.63 -5.29 2.68
CA ALA A 153 -18.04 -6.49 2.12
C ALA A 153 -18.92 -7.72 2.32
N SER A 154 -19.10 -8.50 1.26
CA SER A 154 -19.78 -9.80 1.32
C SER A 154 -19.30 -10.73 0.22
N ARG A 155 -18.73 -11.89 0.58
CA ARG A 155 -18.35 -12.98 -0.35
C ARG A 155 -17.64 -12.49 -1.63
N GLY A 156 -16.56 -11.72 -1.47
CA GLY A 156 -15.76 -11.17 -2.58
C GLY A 156 -16.34 -9.92 -3.27
N HIS A 157 -17.51 -9.45 -2.83
CA HIS A 157 -18.05 -8.14 -3.21
C HIS A 157 -17.61 -7.08 -2.21
N HIS A 158 -17.22 -5.92 -2.72
CA HIS A 158 -16.68 -4.81 -1.95
C HIS A 158 -17.24 -3.48 -2.47
N ARG A 159 -18.04 -2.77 -1.67
CA ARG A 159 -18.56 -1.43 -1.96
C ARG A 159 -17.96 -0.42 -1.01
N HIS A 160 -17.34 0.63 -1.54
CA HIS A 160 -16.89 1.77 -0.73
C HIS A 160 -17.91 2.90 -0.78
N LEU A 161 -18.21 3.48 0.37
CA LEU A 161 -19.04 4.66 0.54
C LEU A 161 -18.17 5.79 1.10
N GLY A 162 -18.05 6.88 0.34
CA GLY A 162 -17.46 8.12 0.81
C GLY A 162 -18.50 9.00 1.53
N HIS A 163 -18.05 9.93 2.36
CA HIS A 163 -18.89 10.78 3.20
C HIS A 163 -19.96 9.98 3.96
N ALA A 164 -19.56 8.81 4.44
CA ALA A 164 -20.48 7.78 4.90
C ALA A 164 -21.26 8.25 6.15
N THR A 165 -22.53 7.90 6.18
CA THR A 165 -23.43 8.09 7.33
C THR A 165 -24.14 6.77 7.65
N VAL A 166 -24.75 6.67 8.83
CA VAL A 166 -25.59 5.51 9.17
C VAL A 166 -26.69 5.29 8.14
N ALA A 167 -27.32 6.38 7.67
CA ALA A 167 -28.37 6.34 6.66
C ALA A 167 -27.84 5.79 5.33
N SER A 168 -26.75 6.34 4.79
CA SER A 168 -26.20 5.88 3.50
C SER A 168 -25.75 4.42 3.54
N VAL A 169 -25.21 3.96 4.68
CA VAL A 169 -24.85 2.55 4.88
C VAL A 169 -26.11 1.68 4.90
N GLY A 170 -27.14 2.09 5.65
CA GLY A 170 -28.43 1.39 5.71
C GLY A 170 -29.10 1.28 4.34
N ASP A 171 -29.12 2.38 3.57
CA ASP A 171 -29.69 2.43 2.23
C ASP A 171 -28.97 1.48 1.26
N ALA A 172 -27.63 1.51 1.24
CA ALA A 172 -26.83 0.61 0.40
C ALA A 172 -27.04 -0.87 0.76
N LEU A 173 -27.13 -1.19 2.06
CA LEU A 173 -27.43 -2.55 2.52
C LEU A 173 -28.84 -2.99 2.12
N ALA A 174 -29.84 -2.12 2.27
CA ALA A 174 -31.23 -2.40 1.89
C ALA A 174 -31.38 -2.60 0.38
N ALA A 175 -30.62 -1.85 -0.43
CA ALA A 175 -30.58 -1.98 -1.88
C ALA A 175 -29.73 -3.17 -2.38
N GLY A 176 -28.94 -3.80 -1.51
CA GLY A 176 -28.02 -4.87 -1.90
C GLY A 176 -26.83 -4.37 -2.73
N GLU A 177 -26.48 -3.09 -2.61
CA GLU A 177 -25.39 -2.43 -3.34
C GLU A 177 -24.02 -2.78 -2.75
N LEU A 178 -23.59 -4.02 -2.97
CA LEU A 178 -22.34 -4.56 -2.43
C LEU A 178 -21.18 -4.56 -3.45
N HIS A 179 -21.45 -4.17 -4.69
CA HIS A 179 -20.46 -4.19 -5.77
C HIS A 179 -19.72 -2.86 -5.87
N ALA A 180 -18.44 -2.96 -6.23
CA ALA A 180 -17.61 -1.79 -6.50
C ALA A 180 -18.23 -0.94 -7.61
N GLU A 181 -18.22 0.38 -7.41
CA GLU A 181 -18.60 1.30 -8.46
C GLU A 181 -17.48 1.37 -9.50
N MET A 182 -17.82 1.09 -10.75
CA MET A 182 -16.85 1.16 -11.84
C MET A 182 -16.65 2.62 -12.25
N PRO A 183 -15.41 3.13 -12.24
CA PRO A 183 -15.13 4.48 -12.73
C PRO A 183 -15.38 4.54 -14.25
N ASP A 184 -15.70 5.73 -14.76
CA ASP A 184 -15.55 6.02 -16.18
C ASP A 184 -14.06 6.25 -16.47
N TRP A 185 -13.48 5.45 -17.37
CA TRP A 185 -12.05 5.40 -17.59
C TRP A 185 -11.69 5.31 -19.09
N GLN A 186 -10.57 5.92 -19.47
CA GLN A 186 -10.14 5.98 -20.86
C GLN A 186 -9.72 4.60 -21.38
N ARG A 187 -10.51 4.04 -22.29
CA ARG A 187 -10.22 2.77 -22.99
C ARG A 187 -9.07 2.89 -24.00
N LEU A 188 -8.53 1.75 -24.46
CA LEU A 188 -7.43 1.71 -25.43
C LEU A 188 -7.66 2.57 -26.68
N ALA A 189 -8.88 2.54 -27.23
CA ALA A 189 -9.22 3.31 -28.43
C ALA A 189 -9.04 4.82 -28.21
N GLY A 190 -9.61 5.36 -27.12
CA GLY A 190 -9.49 6.77 -26.77
C GLY A 190 -8.06 7.18 -26.43
N TYR A 191 -7.25 6.28 -25.87
CA TYR A 191 -5.82 6.57 -25.65
C TYR A 191 -5.03 6.65 -26.97
N ARG A 192 -5.33 5.77 -27.93
CA ARG A 192 -4.69 5.77 -29.27
C ARG A 192 -5.05 6.98 -30.12
N GLU A 193 -6.25 7.53 -29.98
CA GLU A 193 -6.64 8.79 -30.65
C GLU A 193 -5.69 9.94 -30.29
N GLY A 194 -5.11 9.92 -29.09
CA GLY A 194 -4.10 10.86 -28.62
C GLY A 194 -2.65 10.43 -28.88
N ASN A 195 -2.38 9.56 -29.87
CA ASN A 195 -1.07 8.94 -30.11
C ASN A 195 -0.55 8.04 -28.96
N GLY A 196 -1.43 7.51 -28.13
CA GLY A 196 -1.06 6.54 -27.10
C GLY A 196 -0.41 5.28 -27.67
N TYR A 197 0.57 4.71 -26.94
CA TYR A 197 1.44 3.61 -27.36
C TYR A 197 2.48 3.94 -28.44
N ALA A 198 2.59 5.20 -28.87
CA ALA A 198 3.62 5.63 -29.82
C ALA A 198 5.04 5.51 -29.24
N LEU A 199 5.24 5.81 -27.96
CA LEU A 199 6.56 5.67 -27.33
C LEU A 199 6.97 4.19 -27.28
N LEU A 200 6.07 3.32 -26.83
CA LEU A 200 6.35 1.88 -26.79
C LEU A 200 6.67 1.33 -28.19
N ALA A 201 5.95 1.77 -29.22
CA ALA A 201 6.21 1.39 -30.61
C ALA A 201 7.59 1.85 -31.09
N ALA A 202 7.94 3.13 -30.84
CA ALA A 202 9.24 3.70 -31.21
C ALA A 202 10.41 2.99 -30.52
N CYS A 203 10.27 2.64 -29.23
CA CYS A 203 11.25 1.84 -28.49
C CYS A 203 11.48 0.46 -29.14
N ARG A 204 10.39 -0.24 -29.48
CA ARG A 204 10.47 -1.58 -30.10
C ARG A 204 10.99 -1.55 -31.54
N ALA A 205 10.73 -0.47 -32.27
CA ALA A 205 11.27 -0.26 -33.61
C ALA A 205 12.75 0.15 -33.61
N GLY A 206 13.31 0.51 -32.44
CA GLY A 206 14.68 1.01 -32.31
C GLY A 206 14.83 2.47 -32.72
N GLU A 207 13.73 3.20 -32.87
CA GLU A 207 13.71 4.64 -33.18
C GLU A 207 14.08 5.48 -31.95
N VAL A 208 13.72 4.97 -30.76
CA VAL A 208 14.04 5.58 -29.46
C VAL A 208 14.88 4.59 -28.65
N GLY A 209 16.09 5.01 -28.28
CA GLY A 209 17.04 4.18 -27.53
C GLY A 209 16.87 4.26 -26.00
N VAL A 210 17.35 3.24 -25.29
CA VAL A 210 17.36 3.25 -23.80
C VAL A 210 18.18 4.41 -23.26
N ASP A 211 19.36 4.68 -23.86
CA ASP A 211 20.24 5.77 -23.43
C ASP A 211 19.61 7.15 -23.66
N GLU A 212 18.89 7.30 -24.77
CA GLU A 212 18.16 8.53 -25.09
C GLU A 212 17.05 8.80 -24.07
N LEU A 213 16.22 7.80 -23.76
CA LEU A 213 15.19 7.92 -22.74
C LEU A 213 15.79 8.13 -21.34
N THR A 214 16.85 7.42 -21.01
CA THR A 214 17.54 7.57 -19.72
C THR A 214 18.00 9.01 -19.53
N ARG A 215 18.63 9.60 -20.56
CA ARG A 215 19.04 11.01 -20.56
C ARG A 215 17.84 11.94 -20.46
N MET A 216 16.77 11.70 -21.22
CA MET A 216 15.55 12.52 -21.17
C MET A 216 14.91 12.52 -19.78
N LEU A 217 14.83 11.36 -19.12
CA LEU A 217 14.28 11.26 -17.76
C LEU A 217 15.20 11.91 -16.71
N GLU A 218 16.52 11.86 -16.92
CA GLU A 218 17.50 12.60 -16.12
C GLU A 218 17.35 14.12 -16.28
N GLU A 219 17.25 14.62 -17.51
CA GLU A 219 17.03 16.03 -17.84
C GLU A 219 15.69 16.53 -17.28
N ALA A 220 14.64 15.71 -17.34
CA ALA A 220 13.35 15.98 -16.72
C ALA A 220 13.42 15.98 -15.18
N GLY A 221 14.47 15.41 -14.59
CA GLY A 221 14.60 15.26 -13.14
C GLY A 221 13.58 14.27 -12.55
N LEU A 222 13.15 13.26 -13.32
CA LEU A 222 12.16 12.29 -12.84
C LEU A 222 12.76 11.43 -11.71
N ARG A 223 12.05 11.43 -10.58
CA ARG A 223 12.37 10.66 -9.37
C ARG A 223 11.26 9.67 -9.07
N GLY A 224 11.56 8.66 -8.28
CA GLY A 224 10.60 7.68 -7.78
C GLY A 224 9.57 8.34 -6.86
N LEU A 225 8.32 8.35 -7.32
CA LEU A 225 7.17 9.03 -6.71
C LEU A 225 6.39 8.16 -5.71
N GLY A 226 7.00 7.06 -5.27
CA GLY A 226 6.45 6.17 -4.23
C GLY A 226 6.91 6.50 -2.80
N GLY A 227 7.77 7.50 -2.60
CA GLY A 227 8.24 7.87 -1.25
C GLY A 227 9.72 8.23 -1.16
N ALA A 228 10.58 7.33 -1.62
CA ALA A 228 12.03 7.44 -1.41
C ALA A 228 12.71 8.49 -2.30
N GLY A 229 12.08 8.93 -3.39
CA GLY A 229 12.66 9.92 -4.30
C GLY A 229 13.95 9.47 -4.98
N PHE A 230 14.17 8.17 -5.20
CA PHE A 230 15.37 7.73 -5.91
C PHE A 230 15.30 8.09 -7.41
N ALA A 231 16.43 8.40 -8.04
CA ALA A 231 16.46 8.75 -9.46
C ALA A 231 16.07 7.55 -10.35
N THR A 232 14.98 7.69 -11.12
CA THR A 232 14.39 6.58 -11.91
C THR A 232 15.38 6.04 -12.94
N PHE A 233 16.08 6.93 -13.65
CA PHE A 233 17.07 6.59 -14.67
C PHE A 233 18.27 5.80 -14.10
N LYS A 234 18.72 6.11 -12.87
CA LYS A 234 19.78 5.34 -12.21
C LYS A 234 19.32 3.93 -11.86
N LYS A 235 18.05 3.79 -11.44
CA LYS A 235 17.47 2.48 -11.10
C LYS A 235 17.41 1.56 -12.32
N TRP A 236 17.07 2.10 -13.50
CA TRP A 236 17.15 1.35 -14.76
C TRP A 236 18.57 0.84 -15.02
N GLY A 237 19.57 1.72 -14.92
CA GLY A 237 20.98 1.36 -15.11
C GLY A 237 21.45 0.24 -14.18
N PHE A 238 21.09 0.30 -12.88
CA PHE A 238 21.47 -0.73 -11.91
C PHE A 238 20.89 -2.10 -12.25
N VAL A 239 19.62 -2.18 -12.62
CA VAL A 239 18.99 -3.48 -12.96
C VAL A 239 19.51 -4.00 -14.30
N ARG A 240 19.66 -3.13 -15.29
CA ARG A 240 20.15 -3.50 -16.64
C ARG A 240 21.60 -4.01 -16.60
N ALA A 241 22.42 -3.54 -15.65
CA ALA A 241 23.80 -4.00 -15.47
C ALA A 241 23.91 -5.44 -14.93
N GLU A 242 22.88 -5.95 -14.25
CA GLU A 242 22.86 -7.31 -13.72
C GLU A 242 22.54 -8.32 -14.84
N PRO A 243 23.00 -9.58 -14.76
CA PRO A 243 22.69 -10.61 -15.76
C PRO A 243 21.22 -11.02 -15.72
N GLY A 244 20.63 -11.28 -16.90
CA GLY A 244 19.27 -11.81 -17.02
C GLY A 244 19.12 -13.27 -16.53
N PRO A 245 17.87 -13.76 -16.38
CA PRO A 245 16.61 -13.07 -16.65
C PRO A 245 16.31 -11.97 -15.64
N ARG A 246 15.58 -10.92 -16.06
CA ARG A 246 15.21 -9.76 -15.24
C ARG A 246 13.69 -9.61 -15.19
N TYR A 247 13.17 -8.97 -14.14
CA TYR A 247 11.76 -8.65 -14.02
C TYR A 247 11.53 -7.15 -13.81
N CYS A 248 10.32 -6.70 -14.11
CA CYS A 248 9.83 -5.40 -13.68
C CYS A 248 8.59 -5.62 -12.81
N ALA A 249 8.46 -4.86 -11.73
CA ALA A 249 7.30 -4.85 -10.87
C ALA A 249 6.81 -3.42 -10.63
N ILE A 250 5.50 -3.23 -10.67
CA ILE A 250 4.85 -1.98 -10.28
C ILE A 250 4.26 -2.17 -8.89
N ASN A 251 4.62 -1.26 -8.00
CA ASN A 251 4.00 -1.11 -6.69
C ASN A 251 2.78 -0.17 -6.81
N ALA A 252 1.59 -0.76 -6.73
CA ALA A 252 0.30 -0.09 -6.63
C ALA A 252 -0.41 -0.46 -5.31
N ASP A 253 0.36 -0.70 -4.24
CA ASP A 253 -0.19 -1.02 -2.92
C ASP A 253 -0.70 0.23 -2.17
N GLU A 254 -0.34 1.43 -2.62
CA GLU A 254 -0.76 2.77 -2.13
C GLU A 254 -1.28 2.81 -0.69
N GLY A 255 -0.50 2.26 0.26
CA GLY A 255 -0.97 2.00 1.62
C GLY A 255 -0.80 3.18 2.58
N GLU A 256 0.06 4.15 2.25
CA GLU A 256 0.38 5.28 3.13
C GLU A 256 -0.86 6.13 3.41
N PRO A 257 -1.28 6.29 4.69
CA PRO A 257 -2.46 7.07 5.05
C PRO A 257 -2.44 8.48 4.45
N GLY A 258 -3.54 8.87 3.81
CA GLY A 258 -3.64 10.13 3.09
C GLY A 258 -3.22 10.08 1.62
N THR A 259 -2.68 8.96 1.12
CA THR A 259 -2.29 8.82 -0.29
C THR A 259 -3.42 8.20 -1.12
N PHE A 260 -3.75 8.83 -2.26
CA PHE A 260 -4.78 8.33 -3.20
C PHE A 260 -4.56 8.84 -4.65
N LYS A 261 -3.32 9.24 -4.99
CA LYS A 261 -2.89 9.74 -6.30
C LYS A 261 -2.73 8.64 -7.35
N ASP A 262 -2.25 7.46 -6.94
CA ASP A 262 -2.07 6.32 -7.83
C ASP A 262 -3.45 5.79 -8.24
N ARG A 263 -4.39 5.67 -7.29
CA ARG A 263 -5.81 5.43 -7.58
C ARG A 263 -6.35 6.43 -8.59
N TYR A 264 -6.09 7.72 -8.38
CA TYR A 264 -6.59 8.79 -9.28
C TYR A 264 -6.17 8.57 -10.73
N TYR A 265 -4.90 8.18 -10.97
CA TYR A 265 -4.40 7.91 -12.32
C TYR A 265 -4.92 6.60 -12.90
N LEU A 266 -4.96 5.52 -12.10
CA LEU A 266 -5.45 4.22 -12.55
C LEU A 266 -6.93 4.24 -12.89
N GLU A 267 -7.74 5.02 -12.16
CA GLU A 267 -9.19 5.14 -12.39
C GLU A 267 -9.51 5.95 -13.66
N ARG A 268 -8.57 6.75 -14.19
CA ARG A 268 -8.83 7.68 -15.31
C ARG A 268 -8.07 7.30 -16.58
N SER A 269 -6.78 7.02 -16.46
CA SER A 269 -5.87 6.86 -17.60
C SER A 269 -4.95 5.64 -17.44
N PRO A 270 -5.51 4.43 -17.27
CA PRO A 270 -4.73 3.22 -17.04
C PRO A 270 -3.78 2.89 -18.20
N HIS A 271 -4.13 3.23 -19.45
CA HIS A 271 -3.25 2.98 -20.59
C HIS A 271 -1.98 3.83 -20.61
N CYS A 272 -2.02 5.08 -20.12
CA CYS A 272 -0.83 5.92 -19.96
C CYS A 272 0.14 5.31 -18.94
N PHE A 273 -0.40 4.85 -17.81
CA PHE A 273 0.34 4.07 -16.83
C PHE A 273 0.95 2.79 -17.45
N LEU A 274 0.15 1.98 -18.14
CA LEU A 274 0.59 0.72 -18.74
C LEU A 274 1.66 0.93 -19.82
N GLU A 275 1.56 1.97 -20.65
CA GLU A 275 2.60 2.30 -21.62
C GLU A 275 3.93 2.60 -20.93
N GLY A 276 3.93 3.49 -19.92
CA GLY A 276 5.15 3.80 -19.17
C GLY A 276 5.73 2.60 -18.42
N ALA A 277 4.88 1.71 -17.91
CA ALA A 277 5.30 0.48 -17.26
C ALA A 277 5.94 -0.50 -18.25
N LEU A 278 5.36 -0.66 -19.44
CA LEU A 278 5.90 -1.48 -20.52
C LEU A 278 7.22 -0.92 -21.07
N VAL A 279 7.33 0.40 -21.20
CA VAL A 279 8.60 1.06 -21.58
C VAL A 279 9.67 0.82 -20.53
N SER A 280 9.31 0.90 -19.24
CA SER A 280 10.24 0.56 -18.14
C SER A 280 10.69 -0.90 -18.19
N ALA A 281 9.76 -1.83 -18.44
CA ALA A 281 10.05 -3.25 -18.59
C ALA A 281 10.96 -3.51 -19.80
N TRP A 282 10.69 -2.87 -20.95
CA TRP A 282 11.53 -2.93 -22.14
C TRP A 282 12.94 -2.40 -21.88
N ALA A 283 13.07 -1.26 -21.18
CA ALA A 283 14.36 -0.62 -20.93
C ALA A 283 15.33 -1.49 -20.11
N VAL A 284 14.82 -2.39 -19.27
CA VAL A 284 15.63 -3.36 -18.52
C VAL A 284 15.58 -4.77 -19.10
N GLU A 285 14.96 -4.98 -20.27
CA GLU A 285 14.78 -6.30 -20.89
C GLU A 285 14.10 -7.30 -19.94
N ALA A 286 13.04 -6.86 -19.26
CA ALA A 286 12.30 -7.71 -18.34
C ALA A 286 11.52 -8.80 -19.10
N GLU A 287 11.57 -10.04 -18.61
CA GLU A 287 10.79 -11.15 -19.18
C GLU A 287 9.28 -11.00 -18.92
N ALA A 288 8.93 -10.37 -17.81
CA ALA A 288 7.55 -10.12 -17.41
C ALA A 288 7.43 -8.86 -16.56
N LEU A 289 6.26 -8.23 -16.65
CA LEU A 289 5.85 -7.07 -15.86
C LEU A 289 4.81 -7.51 -14.81
N TYR A 290 5.16 -7.44 -13.55
CA TYR A 290 4.25 -7.69 -12.44
C TYR A 290 3.60 -6.39 -11.99
N ILE A 291 2.31 -6.41 -11.69
CA ILE A 291 1.61 -5.28 -11.07
C ILE A 291 1.02 -5.79 -9.76
N TYR A 292 1.48 -5.26 -8.63
CA TYR A 292 0.93 -5.56 -7.32
C TYR A 292 -0.07 -4.49 -6.95
N LEU A 293 -1.37 -4.82 -7.01
CA LEU A 293 -2.46 -3.90 -6.70
C LEU A 293 -3.10 -4.30 -5.37
N ARG A 294 -3.20 -3.35 -4.44
CA ARG A 294 -3.86 -3.54 -3.15
C ARG A 294 -5.30 -4.05 -3.28
N ASP A 295 -5.81 -4.66 -2.22
CA ASP A 295 -7.15 -5.28 -2.24
C ASP A 295 -8.28 -4.24 -2.21
N GLU A 296 -8.04 -3.12 -1.53
CA GLU A 296 -8.97 -2.04 -1.26
C GLU A 296 -9.43 -1.30 -2.54
N TYR A 297 -8.85 -1.62 -3.70
CA TYR A 297 -9.21 -1.09 -5.01
C TYR A 297 -9.93 -2.13 -5.89
N PRO A 298 -11.10 -2.65 -5.49
CA PRO A 298 -11.81 -3.73 -6.21
C PRO A 298 -12.20 -3.33 -7.63
N ALA A 299 -12.59 -2.07 -7.87
CA ALA A 299 -12.89 -1.58 -9.21
C ALA A 299 -11.62 -1.56 -10.10
N LEU A 300 -10.46 -1.20 -9.55
CA LEU A 300 -9.21 -1.14 -10.31
C LEU A 300 -8.67 -2.53 -10.68
N HIS A 301 -8.96 -3.56 -9.87
CA HIS A 301 -8.70 -4.94 -10.26
C HIS A 301 -9.43 -5.29 -11.56
N GLN A 302 -10.67 -4.85 -11.72
CA GLN A 302 -11.44 -5.04 -12.95
C GLN A 302 -10.92 -4.16 -14.09
N VAL A 303 -10.70 -2.86 -13.84
CA VAL A 303 -10.15 -1.91 -14.84
C VAL A 303 -8.84 -2.44 -15.42
N LEU A 304 -7.88 -2.83 -14.59
CA LEU A 304 -6.58 -3.30 -15.06
C LEU A 304 -6.68 -4.66 -15.78
N ARG A 305 -7.52 -5.59 -15.30
CA ARG A 305 -7.77 -6.85 -16.04
C ARG A 305 -8.32 -6.57 -17.44
N GLU A 306 -9.26 -5.66 -17.57
CA GLU A 306 -9.84 -5.28 -18.86
C GLU A 306 -8.82 -4.55 -19.75
N ALA A 307 -8.10 -3.56 -19.21
CA ALA A 307 -7.07 -2.83 -19.96
C ALA A 307 -5.93 -3.76 -20.44
N ILE A 308 -5.49 -4.71 -19.62
CA ILE A 308 -4.49 -5.72 -20.01
C ILE A 308 -5.03 -6.59 -21.16
N ARG A 309 -6.28 -7.07 -21.07
CA ARG A 309 -6.90 -7.84 -22.15
C ARG A 309 -7.01 -7.05 -23.45
N GLU A 310 -7.27 -5.74 -23.37
CA GLU A 310 -7.28 -4.88 -24.57
C GLU A 310 -5.90 -4.86 -25.25
N LEU A 311 -4.81 -4.81 -24.48
CA LEU A 311 -3.44 -4.87 -25.02
C LEU A 311 -3.12 -6.23 -25.64
N GLU A 312 -3.49 -7.31 -24.97
CA GLU A 312 -3.30 -8.68 -25.48
C GLU A 312 -4.09 -8.90 -26.78
N THR A 313 -5.37 -8.49 -26.79
CA THR A 313 -6.25 -8.61 -27.97
C THR A 313 -5.74 -7.77 -29.15
N ALA A 314 -5.19 -6.58 -28.86
CA ALA A 314 -4.62 -5.71 -29.88
C ALA A 314 -3.21 -6.14 -30.34
N GLY A 315 -2.64 -7.22 -29.80
CA GLY A 315 -1.30 -7.69 -30.13
C GLY A 315 -0.18 -6.74 -29.68
N LEU A 316 -0.46 -5.84 -28.73
CA LEU A 316 0.56 -4.95 -28.17
C LEU A 316 1.43 -5.66 -27.14
N VAL A 317 0.92 -6.72 -26.51
CA VAL A 317 1.61 -7.48 -25.47
C VAL A 317 1.23 -8.95 -25.63
N ASP A 318 2.18 -9.85 -25.43
CA ASP A 318 1.90 -11.29 -25.43
C ASP A 318 1.07 -11.68 -24.20
N PRO A 319 0.08 -12.60 -24.33
CA PRO A 319 -0.70 -13.08 -23.20
C PRO A 319 0.17 -13.56 -22.04
N GLY A 320 -0.08 -13.01 -20.85
CA GLY A 320 0.66 -13.38 -19.63
C GLY A 320 2.01 -12.68 -19.44
N HIS A 321 2.43 -11.78 -20.33
CA HIS A 321 3.60 -10.93 -20.08
C HIS A 321 3.35 -9.90 -18.96
N ILE A 322 2.12 -9.38 -18.85
CA ILE A 322 1.69 -8.57 -17.70
C ILE A 322 0.96 -9.49 -16.70
N VAL A 323 1.49 -9.55 -15.47
CA VAL A 323 0.93 -10.36 -14.39
C VAL A 323 0.39 -9.44 -13.30
N LEU A 324 -0.93 -9.26 -13.28
CA LEU A 324 -1.62 -8.54 -12.20
C LEU A 324 -1.78 -9.46 -10.99
N ARG A 325 -1.40 -8.98 -9.80
CA ARG A 325 -1.53 -9.66 -8.51
C ARG A 325 -2.35 -8.82 -7.54
N ARG A 326 -3.16 -9.52 -6.74
CA ARG A 326 -4.00 -8.94 -5.70
C ARG A 326 -3.27 -9.01 -4.36
N GLY A 327 -3.06 -7.84 -3.74
CA GLY A 327 -2.66 -7.72 -2.35
C GLY A 327 -3.80 -8.09 -1.39
N ALA A 328 -3.55 -8.12 -0.09
CA ALA A 328 -4.52 -8.59 0.90
C ALA A 328 -4.56 -7.76 2.20
N GLY A 329 -4.33 -6.45 2.10
CA GLY A 329 -4.43 -5.52 3.23
C GLY A 329 -3.24 -5.61 4.17
N ALA A 330 -2.07 -5.15 3.73
CA ALA A 330 -0.87 -5.05 4.57
C ALA A 330 -0.01 -3.86 4.11
N TYR A 331 -0.02 -2.74 4.82
CA TYR A 331 0.70 -1.51 4.48
C TYR A 331 2.19 -1.75 4.22
N ILE A 332 2.79 -2.67 4.98
CA ILE A 332 4.21 -3.00 4.83
C ILE A 332 4.54 -3.54 3.43
N CYS A 333 3.58 -4.08 2.67
CA CYS A 333 3.78 -4.50 1.28
C CYS A 333 3.99 -3.31 0.33
N GLY A 334 3.79 -2.07 0.77
CA GLY A 334 4.28 -0.88 0.11
C GLY A 334 5.82 -0.76 0.11
N GLU A 335 6.52 -1.46 1.01
CA GLU A 335 7.98 -1.56 0.97
C GLU A 335 8.43 -2.49 -0.15
N GLU A 336 9.46 -2.07 -0.91
CA GLU A 336 9.88 -2.72 -2.15
C GLU A 336 10.11 -4.23 -2.00
N SER A 337 10.82 -4.66 -0.97
CA SER A 337 11.16 -6.08 -0.78
C SER A 337 10.05 -6.90 -0.11
N ALA A 338 9.23 -6.28 0.74
CA ALA A 338 8.02 -6.89 1.27
C ALA A 338 6.99 -7.19 0.16
N MET A 339 6.82 -6.26 -0.79
CA MET A 339 6.01 -6.48 -1.99
C MET A 339 6.48 -7.71 -2.78
N ILE A 340 7.80 -7.86 -2.95
CA ILE A 340 8.39 -9.02 -3.63
C ILE A 340 8.07 -10.32 -2.87
N GLU A 341 8.21 -10.35 -1.54
CA GLU A 341 7.83 -11.53 -0.75
C GLU A 341 6.33 -11.86 -0.91
N SER A 342 5.47 -10.85 -0.97
CA SER A 342 4.04 -11.02 -1.24
C SER A 342 3.78 -11.60 -2.63
N LEU A 343 4.40 -11.04 -3.68
CA LEU A 343 4.33 -11.56 -5.06
C LEU A 343 4.79 -13.02 -5.16
N GLU A 344 5.71 -13.45 -4.29
CA GLU A 344 6.20 -14.83 -4.19
C GLU A 344 5.33 -15.76 -3.32
N GLY A 345 4.15 -15.29 -2.88
CA GLY A 345 3.22 -16.07 -2.06
C GLY A 345 3.72 -16.31 -0.65
N LYS A 346 4.39 -15.31 -0.05
CA LYS A 346 4.93 -15.35 1.33
C LYS A 346 4.32 -14.20 2.16
N PRO A 347 4.49 -14.22 3.49
CA PRO A 347 4.27 -13.03 4.31
C PRO A 347 5.13 -11.86 3.82
N GLY A 348 4.57 -10.66 3.71
CA GLY A 348 5.26 -9.44 3.25
C GLY A 348 6.27 -8.88 4.26
N LYS A 349 7.28 -9.68 4.60
CA LYS A 349 8.34 -9.33 5.56
C LYS A 349 9.55 -8.76 4.80
N PRO A 350 9.98 -7.52 5.05
CA PRO A 350 11.10 -6.91 4.35
C PRO A 350 12.38 -7.78 4.38
N ARG A 351 13.04 -7.88 3.23
CA ARG A 351 14.31 -8.64 3.10
C ARG A 351 15.45 -7.86 3.73
N HIS A 352 16.40 -8.60 4.29
CA HIS A 352 17.68 -8.01 4.71
C HIS A 352 18.47 -7.52 3.49
N ARG A 353 18.96 -6.29 3.57
CA ARG A 353 19.79 -5.65 2.54
C ARG A 353 21.22 -5.49 3.08
N PRO A 354 22.27 -5.76 2.28
CA PRO A 354 22.26 -6.35 0.93
C PRO A 354 21.96 -7.88 0.92
N PRO A 355 21.57 -8.47 -0.22
CA PRO A 355 21.47 -7.87 -1.57
C PRO A 355 20.23 -6.98 -1.75
N PHE A 356 20.33 -6.00 -2.66
CA PHE A 356 19.18 -5.15 -3.02
C PHE A 356 18.28 -5.83 -4.05
N VAL A 357 17.02 -5.39 -4.14
CA VAL A 357 16.02 -5.91 -5.11
C VAL A 357 16.49 -5.75 -6.56
N ALA A 358 17.24 -4.69 -6.86
CA ALA A 358 17.86 -4.50 -8.17
C ALA A 358 18.80 -5.64 -8.58
N GLN A 359 19.34 -6.40 -7.62
CA GLN A 359 20.26 -7.52 -7.83
C GLN A 359 19.56 -8.87 -7.62
N ARG A 360 18.77 -8.99 -6.54
CA ARG A 360 17.99 -10.18 -6.18
C ARG A 360 16.62 -9.77 -5.64
N GLY A 361 15.70 -9.57 -6.57
CA GLY A 361 14.30 -9.27 -6.33
C GLY A 361 13.41 -10.49 -6.55
N LEU A 362 12.41 -10.33 -7.41
CA LEU A 362 11.41 -11.34 -7.71
C LEU A 362 12.03 -12.63 -8.21
N PHE A 363 11.71 -13.74 -7.56
CA PHE A 363 12.26 -15.07 -7.84
C PHE A 363 13.79 -15.12 -7.83
N ASP A 364 14.39 -14.32 -6.94
CA ASP A 364 15.83 -14.13 -6.81
C ASP A 364 16.51 -13.60 -8.08
N ARG A 365 15.76 -12.90 -8.94
CA ARG A 365 16.25 -12.26 -10.17
C ARG A 365 16.35 -10.75 -10.04
N PRO A 366 17.26 -10.08 -10.77
CA PRO A 366 17.30 -8.62 -10.85
C PRO A 366 15.92 -8.05 -11.18
N THR A 367 15.41 -7.14 -10.34
CA THR A 367 14.05 -6.63 -10.49
C THR A 367 14.02 -5.11 -10.41
N LEU A 368 13.42 -4.50 -11.44
CA LEU A 368 13.09 -3.07 -11.43
C LEU A 368 11.73 -2.87 -10.76
N VAL A 369 11.69 -2.21 -9.60
CA VAL A 369 10.43 -1.79 -8.97
C VAL A 369 10.17 -0.31 -9.18
N ASN A 370 9.00 0.06 -9.68
CA ASN A 370 8.55 1.46 -9.77
C ASN A 370 7.17 1.65 -9.16
N ASN A 371 6.87 2.87 -8.76
CA ASN A 371 5.52 3.29 -8.37
C ASN A 371 4.69 3.68 -9.61
N VAL A 372 3.36 3.58 -9.51
CA VAL A 372 2.39 3.92 -10.56
C VAL A 372 2.64 5.30 -11.16
N GLU A 373 2.67 6.36 -10.35
CA GLU A 373 2.86 7.73 -10.84
C GLU A 373 4.23 7.90 -11.51
N THR A 374 5.26 7.19 -11.04
CA THR A 374 6.61 7.27 -11.61
C THR A 374 6.60 6.86 -13.09
N VAL A 375 5.94 5.75 -13.41
CA VAL A 375 5.87 5.28 -14.80
C VAL A 375 4.83 6.02 -15.61
N TYR A 376 3.75 6.53 -14.98
CA TYR A 376 2.74 7.36 -15.63
C TYR A 376 3.34 8.59 -16.33
N TRP A 377 4.35 9.23 -15.72
CA TRP A 377 4.99 10.42 -16.30
C TRP A 377 5.87 10.15 -17.53
N ILE A 378 6.27 8.90 -17.78
CA ILE A 378 7.22 8.57 -18.86
C ILE A 378 6.65 8.93 -20.24
N PRO A 379 5.45 8.47 -20.67
CA PRO A 379 4.92 8.84 -21.98
C PRO A 379 4.66 10.36 -22.14
N PRO A 380 4.08 11.09 -21.16
CA PRO A 380 3.92 12.54 -21.25
C PRO A 380 5.25 13.31 -21.35
N ILE A 381 6.29 12.89 -20.62
CA ILE A 381 7.63 13.51 -20.70
C ILE A 381 8.20 13.32 -22.11
N TRP A 382 8.08 12.13 -22.68
CA TRP A 382 8.55 11.88 -24.04
C TRP A 382 7.79 12.70 -25.09
N ALA A 383 6.45 12.74 -24.99
CA ALA A 383 5.62 13.44 -25.95
C ALA A 383 5.80 14.96 -25.93
N ARG A 384 6.16 15.55 -24.77
CA ARG A 384 6.23 17.01 -24.58
C ARG A 384 7.65 17.55 -24.38
N GLY A 385 8.63 16.66 -24.19
CA GLY A 385 10.02 16.98 -23.93
C GLY A 385 10.34 17.14 -22.44
N ALA A 386 11.59 16.84 -22.08
CA ALA A 386 12.11 16.95 -20.71
C ALA A 386 11.96 18.38 -20.15
N ASP A 387 12.24 19.40 -20.96
CA ASP A 387 12.11 20.81 -20.59
C ASP A 387 10.69 21.21 -20.21
N TRP A 388 9.67 20.59 -20.81
CA TRP A 388 8.28 20.86 -20.42
C TRP A 388 8.03 20.42 -18.97
N PHE A 389 8.49 19.23 -18.59
CA PHE A 389 8.30 18.74 -17.23
C PHE A 389 9.18 19.51 -16.24
N ALA A 390 10.47 19.66 -16.55
CA ALA A 390 11.44 20.36 -15.70
C ALA A 390 11.20 21.88 -15.59
N GLY A 391 10.48 22.47 -16.55
CA GLY A 391 10.07 23.87 -16.55
C GLY A 391 8.97 24.19 -15.55
N HIS A 392 8.25 23.18 -15.06
CA HIS A 392 7.40 23.33 -13.87
C HIS A 392 8.25 23.31 -12.60
N GLY A 393 7.80 24.00 -11.56
CA GLY A 393 8.46 24.01 -10.25
C GLY A 393 8.35 25.36 -9.56
N ARG A 394 8.52 25.36 -8.24
CA ARG A 394 8.59 26.56 -7.40
C ARG A 394 9.75 26.46 -6.43
N HIS A 395 10.18 27.61 -5.90
CA HIS A 395 11.19 27.68 -4.82
C HIS A 395 12.48 26.90 -5.14
N GLY A 396 12.95 26.99 -6.39
CA GLY A 396 14.17 26.34 -6.87
C GLY A 396 14.05 24.84 -7.16
N ARG A 397 12.83 24.28 -7.11
CA ARG A 397 12.54 22.89 -7.45
C ARG A 397 12.05 22.77 -8.89
N LYS A 398 12.02 21.54 -9.41
CA LYS A 398 11.68 21.23 -10.81
C LYS A 398 10.73 20.04 -10.89
N GLY A 399 9.85 20.05 -11.89
CA GLY A 399 8.87 19.01 -12.15
C GLY A 399 7.48 19.31 -11.63
N LEU A 400 6.57 18.39 -11.94
CA LEU A 400 5.22 18.34 -11.38
C LEU A 400 5.13 17.26 -10.30
N ARG A 401 4.18 17.44 -9.38
CA ARG A 401 3.84 16.50 -8.32
C ARG A 401 2.34 16.40 -8.16
N SER A 402 1.86 15.19 -7.92
CA SER A 402 0.48 14.93 -7.54
C SER A 402 0.38 14.88 -6.02
N PHE A 403 -0.21 15.90 -5.42
CA PHE A 403 -0.41 15.97 -3.97
C PHE A 403 -1.78 15.38 -3.62
N SER A 404 -1.79 14.35 -2.76
CA SER A 404 -3.03 13.82 -2.18
C SER A 404 -3.37 14.67 -0.96
N VAL A 405 -4.29 15.64 -1.09
CA VAL A 405 -4.60 16.60 -0.02
C VAL A 405 -5.90 16.19 0.68
N SER A 406 -5.86 16.06 2.00
CA SER A 406 -7.02 15.71 2.83
C SER A 406 -6.97 16.37 4.21
N GLY A 407 -7.94 16.09 5.08
CA GLY A 407 -8.07 16.73 6.39
C GLY A 407 -8.91 18.01 6.32
N ARG A 408 -8.50 19.04 7.05
CA ARG A 408 -9.26 20.31 7.26
C ARG A 408 -9.12 21.31 6.10
N VAL A 409 -9.30 20.86 4.86
CA VAL A 409 -9.29 21.70 3.65
C VAL A 409 -10.67 21.78 3.01
N LYS A 410 -10.93 22.85 2.25
CA LYS A 410 -12.22 23.03 1.58
C LYS A 410 -12.46 22.01 0.46
N ASN A 411 -11.46 21.80 -0.40
CA ASN A 411 -11.54 20.86 -1.53
C ASN A 411 -10.45 19.78 -1.40
N PRO A 412 -10.68 18.73 -0.59
CA PRO A 412 -9.77 17.60 -0.54
C PRO A 412 -9.77 16.86 -1.88
N GLY A 413 -8.63 16.29 -2.28
CA GLY A 413 -8.47 15.69 -3.60
C GLY A 413 -7.02 15.59 -4.04
N VAL A 414 -6.82 15.07 -5.26
CA VAL A 414 -5.50 15.01 -5.90
C VAL A 414 -5.28 16.29 -6.68
N HIS A 415 -4.26 17.05 -6.28
CA HIS A 415 -3.91 18.32 -6.90
C HIS A 415 -2.57 18.20 -7.62
N LEU A 416 -2.59 18.40 -8.93
CA LEU A 416 -1.38 18.45 -9.74
C LEU A 416 -0.76 19.85 -9.64
N ALA A 417 0.35 19.96 -8.92
CA ALA A 417 0.99 21.24 -8.64
C ALA A 417 2.51 21.18 -8.92
N PRO A 418 3.16 22.35 -9.07
CA PRO A 418 4.62 22.42 -9.19
C PRO A 418 5.33 21.75 -8.02
N ALA A 419 6.38 20.98 -8.28
CA ALA A 419 7.28 20.52 -7.24
C ALA A 419 7.84 21.73 -6.47
N GLY A 420 7.95 21.63 -5.14
CA GLY A 420 8.45 22.71 -4.30
C GLY A 420 7.42 23.78 -3.93
N ILE A 421 6.16 23.66 -4.36
CA ILE A 421 5.05 24.47 -3.83
C ILE A 421 5.03 24.41 -2.29
N THR A 422 4.65 25.47 -1.60
CA THR A 422 4.50 25.45 -0.14
C THR A 422 3.13 24.91 0.27
N LEU A 423 2.92 24.57 1.55
CA LEU A 423 1.59 24.17 2.03
C LEU A 423 0.58 25.32 1.86
N ASN A 424 0.96 26.55 2.20
CA ASN A 424 0.08 27.71 2.07
C ASN A 424 -0.36 27.91 0.62
N GLU A 425 0.58 27.85 -0.33
CA GLU A 425 0.28 27.93 -1.76
C GLU A 425 -0.62 26.78 -2.22
N LEU A 426 -0.35 25.54 -1.78
CA LEU A 426 -1.15 24.36 -2.14
C LEU A 426 -2.59 24.48 -1.62
N VAL A 427 -2.77 24.88 -0.36
CA VAL A 427 -4.09 25.01 0.26
C VAL A 427 -4.89 26.15 -0.38
N GLU A 428 -4.28 27.33 -0.55
CA GLU A 428 -4.98 28.50 -1.08
C GLU A 428 -5.26 28.39 -2.59
N GLU A 429 -4.29 27.97 -3.40
CA GLU A 429 -4.42 27.99 -4.86
C GLU A 429 -5.12 26.75 -5.43
N TYR A 430 -5.01 25.59 -4.75
CA TYR A 430 -5.53 24.31 -5.28
C TYR A 430 -6.66 23.73 -4.42
N ALA A 431 -6.52 23.74 -3.09
CA ALA A 431 -7.54 23.21 -2.19
C ALA A 431 -8.67 24.22 -1.87
N GLY A 432 -8.55 25.48 -2.30
CA GLY A 432 -9.56 26.52 -2.11
C GLY A 432 -9.66 27.06 -0.69
N GLY A 433 -8.57 26.96 0.08
CA GLY A 433 -8.46 27.39 1.47
C GLY A 433 -8.79 26.30 2.49
N MET A 434 -8.73 26.68 3.77
CA MET A 434 -9.14 25.84 4.89
C MET A 434 -10.65 25.54 4.85
N GLN A 435 -11.05 24.44 5.49
CA GLN A 435 -12.47 24.15 5.75
C GLN A 435 -13.10 25.30 6.57
N GLU A 436 -14.38 25.63 6.32
CA GLU A 436 -15.06 26.73 6.99
C GLU A 436 -15.01 26.61 8.52
N GLY A 437 -14.60 27.69 9.20
CA GLY A 437 -14.47 27.75 10.65
C GLY A 437 -13.18 27.14 11.22
N HIS A 438 -12.29 26.60 10.39
CA HIS A 438 -11.01 26.03 10.82
C HIS A 438 -9.84 26.96 10.52
N GLU A 439 -8.88 27.05 11.45
CA GLU A 439 -7.60 27.73 11.25
C GLU A 439 -6.46 26.70 11.21
N LEU A 440 -5.45 26.94 10.38
CA LEU A 440 -4.31 26.01 10.22
C LEU A 440 -3.50 25.93 11.51
N LEU A 441 -3.37 24.73 12.08
CA LEU A 441 -2.51 24.47 13.24
C LEU A 441 -1.27 23.66 12.86
N ALA A 442 -1.48 22.60 12.09
CA ALA A 442 -0.43 21.63 11.76
C ALA A 442 -0.75 20.89 10.46
N TYR A 443 0.23 20.16 9.95
CA TYR A 443 0.05 19.31 8.77
C TYR A 443 1.06 18.16 8.76
N LEU A 444 0.68 17.09 8.08
CA LEU A 444 1.58 15.99 7.74
C LEU A 444 1.96 16.16 6.27
N PRO A 445 3.24 16.42 5.92
CA PRO A 445 3.64 16.67 4.53
C PRO A 445 3.76 15.40 3.68
N GLY A 446 3.88 14.22 4.30
CA GLY A 446 4.15 12.96 3.61
C GLY A 446 3.43 11.77 4.21
N GLY A 447 2.17 11.96 4.60
CA GLY A 447 1.35 10.95 5.27
C GLY A 447 1.78 10.70 6.70
N ALA A 448 1.35 9.57 7.27
CA ALA A 448 1.68 9.15 8.63
C ALA A 448 3.20 9.12 8.88
N SER A 449 3.97 8.69 7.88
CA SER A 449 5.42 8.52 8.00
C SER A 449 6.20 9.84 8.00
N GLY A 450 5.64 10.90 7.41
CA GLY A 450 6.29 12.21 7.26
C GLY A 450 6.40 13.02 8.56
N GLY A 451 5.73 12.62 9.63
CA GLY A 451 5.67 13.38 10.88
C GLY A 451 4.72 14.60 10.80
N ILE A 452 4.68 15.39 11.89
CA ILE A 452 3.76 16.53 12.03
C ILE A 452 4.57 17.83 12.06
N LEU A 453 4.21 18.77 11.20
CA LEU A 453 4.82 20.10 11.14
C LEU A 453 3.80 21.19 11.53
N PRO A 454 4.22 22.25 12.24
CA PRO A 454 3.36 23.36 12.64
C PRO A 454 3.06 24.34 11.51
N ALA A 455 1.99 25.11 11.66
CA ALA A 455 1.56 26.16 10.71
C ALA A 455 2.68 27.17 10.36
N HIS A 456 3.55 27.53 11.31
CA HIS A 456 4.66 28.46 11.05
C HIS A 456 5.75 27.88 10.12
N LYS A 457 5.68 26.59 9.79
CA LYS A 457 6.54 25.90 8.81
C LYS A 457 5.85 25.67 7.46
N ALA A 458 4.61 26.17 7.28
CA ALA A 458 3.81 25.96 6.07
C ALA A 458 4.43 26.57 4.79
N ASP A 459 5.38 27.48 4.91
CA ASP A 459 6.11 28.07 3.78
C ASP A 459 7.38 27.29 3.37
N ILE A 460 7.65 26.14 4.01
CA ILE A 460 8.72 25.25 3.56
C ILE A 460 8.31 24.60 2.22
N PRO A 461 9.17 24.64 1.19
CA PRO A 461 8.90 23.98 -0.09
C PRO A 461 8.62 22.49 0.07
N LEU A 462 7.56 21.98 -0.56
CA LEU A 462 7.18 20.57 -0.55
C LEU A 462 7.83 19.81 -1.72
N ASP A 463 9.01 19.23 -1.49
CA ASP A 463 9.66 18.30 -2.45
C ASP A 463 10.71 17.41 -1.74
N PHE A 464 11.26 16.44 -2.46
CA PHE A 464 12.36 15.63 -1.94
C PHE A 464 13.56 16.50 -1.54
N ASP A 465 14.22 16.14 -0.44
CA ASP A 465 15.45 16.78 0.07
C ASP A 465 15.26 18.16 0.73
N THR A 466 14.02 18.60 0.93
CA THR A 466 13.68 19.91 1.52
C THR A 466 13.23 19.83 2.98
N LEU A 467 12.60 18.72 3.38
CA LEU A 467 11.98 18.56 4.69
C LEU A 467 12.88 17.84 5.71
N GLN A 468 13.92 17.15 5.26
CA GLN A 468 14.85 16.41 6.13
C GLN A 468 15.53 17.28 7.20
N PRO A 469 15.94 18.53 6.93
CA PRO A 469 16.45 19.45 7.98
C PRO A 469 15.43 19.75 9.09
N HIS A 470 14.15 19.44 8.86
CA HIS A 470 13.06 19.63 9.80
C HIS A 470 12.60 18.32 10.46
N ASP A 471 13.38 17.23 10.30
CA ASP A 471 13.05 15.88 10.79
C ASP A 471 11.77 15.32 10.18
N SER A 472 11.54 15.64 8.90
CA SER A 472 10.35 15.27 8.14
C SER A 472 10.73 14.90 6.69
N PHE A 473 9.79 14.33 5.94
CA PHE A 473 9.98 14.05 4.52
C PHE A 473 8.64 14.05 3.76
N ILE A 474 8.72 14.30 2.45
CA ILE A 474 7.53 14.45 1.59
C ILE A 474 6.85 13.11 1.26
N GLY A 475 7.59 12.00 1.30
CA GLY A 475 7.06 10.66 1.06
C GLY A 475 6.32 10.58 -0.28
N SER A 476 5.11 10.03 -0.24
CA SER A 476 4.20 9.89 -1.39
C SER A 476 3.46 11.19 -1.75
N ALA A 477 3.84 12.33 -1.17
CA ALA A 477 3.14 13.61 -1.28
C ALA A 477 1.67 13.55 -0.78
N ALA A 478 1.42 12.73 0.25
CA ALA A 478 0.19 12.78 1.02
C ALA A 478 0.23 13.92 2.03
N VAL A 479 -0.61 14.93 1.84
CA VAL A 479 -0.71 16.10 2.70
C VAL A 479 -2.00 16.01 3.52
N ILE A 480 -1.88 15.86 4.83
CA ILE A 480 -3.04 15.85 5.75
C ILE A 480 -3.01 17.14 6.57
N VAL A 481 -4.01 17.98 6.42
CA VAL A 481 -4.10 19.29 7.08
C VAL A 481 -4.89 19.18 8.39
N LEU A 482 -4.36 19.76 9.45
CA LEU A 482 -4.92 19.78 10.80
C LEU A 482 -5.22 21.23 11.22
N SER A 483 -6.26 21.39 12.03
CA SER A 483 -6.74 22.69 12.50
C SER A 483 -6.57 22.88 14.00
N ASP A 484 -6.80 24.12 14.43
CA ASP A 484 -6.86 24.57 15.83
C ASP A 484 -7.90 23.82 16.70
N GLN A 485 -8.85 23.13 16.07
CA GLN A 485 -9.88 22.33 16.74
C GLN A 485 -9.49 20.85 16.94
N ASP A 486 -8.36 20.41 16.39
CA ASP A 486 -7.96 19.00 16.42
C ASP A 486 -7.05 18.67 17.62
N ASP A 487 -7.29 17.51 18.24
CA ASP A 487 -6.49 16.99 19.35
C ASP A 487 -5.20 16.34 18.82
N LEU A 488 -4.04 16.97 19.07
CA LEU A 488 -2.77 16.50 18.54
C LEU A 488 -2.28 15.23 19.26
N ARG A 489 -2.67 15.01 20.53
CA ARG A 489 -2.45 13.73 21.21
C ARG A 489 -3.23 12.63 20.53
N ALA A 490 -4.51 12.86 20.21
CA ALA A 490 -5.33 11.88 19.50
C ALA A 490 -4.77 11.59 18.09
N VAL A 491 -4.28 12.61 17.38
CA VAL A 491 -3.61 12.48 16.08
C VAL A 491 -2.39 11.56 16.21
N ALA A 492 -1.44 11.84 17.11
CA ALA A 492 -0.25 11.01 17.27
C ALA A 492 -0.57 9.58 17.73
N THR A 493 -1.61 9.42 18.57
CA THR A 493 -2.08 8.11 19.03
C THR A 493 -2.62 7.28 17.87
N ASN A 494 -3.40 7.88 16.98
CA ASN A 494 -3.91 7.22 15.77
C ASN A 494 -2.78 6.77 14.83
N LEU A 495 -1.82 7.66 14.57
CA LEU A 495 -0.69 7.35 13.69
C LEU A 495 0.18 6.22 14.26
N LEU A 496 0.42 6.21 15.58
CA LEU A 496 1.14 5.11 16.21
C LEU A 496 0.36 3.81 16.28
N ALA A 497 -0.95 3.87 16.51
CA ALA A 497 -1.81 2.67 16.45
C ALA A 497 -1.73 2.03 15.06
N PHE A 498 -1.80 2.85 14.01
CA PHE A 498 -1.55 2.40 12.63
C PHE A 498 -0.18 1.71 12.48
N PHE A 499 0.91 2.32 12.92
CA PHE A 499 2.23 1.68 12.83
C PHE A 499 2.38 0.41 13.68
N ALA A 500 1.67 0.32 14.81
CA ALA A 500 1.65 -0.87 15.64
C ALA A 500 0.94 -2.03 14.93
N ASP A 501 -0.23 -1.77 14.34
CA ASP A 501 -1.03 -2.77 13.63
C ASP A 501 -0.36 -3.20 12.31
N GLU A 502 0.30 -2.27 11.60
CA GLU A 502 0.93 -2.54 10.31
C GLU A 502 2.38 -3.03 10.39
N SER A 503 2.93 -3.17 11.60
CA SER A 503 4.25 -3.76 11.79
C SER A 503 4.25 -5.24 11.38
N CYS A 504 5.07 -5.62 10.40
CA CYS A 504 5.25 -7.03 9.99
C CYS A 504 5.76 -7.98 11.09
N GLY A 505 6.16 -7.44 12.25
CA GLY A 505 6.54 -8.19 13.44
C GLY A 505 7.96 -8.75 13.43
N GLN A 506 8.73 -8.54 12.36
CA GLN A 506 10.05 -9.15 12.16
C GLN A 506 11.13 -8.64 13.11
N CYS A 507 11.25 -7.32 13.30
CA CYS A 507 12.28 -6.73 14.17
C CYS A 507 11.70 -6.26 15.50
N THR A 508 12.36 -6.64 16.60
CA THR A 508 11.99 -6.23 17.96
C THR A 508 11.81 -4.72 18.15
N PRO A 509 12.73 -3.84 17.69
CA PRO A 509 12.58 -2.40 17.93
C PRO A 509 11.30 -1.84 17.31
N CYS A 510 10.92 -2.27 16.10
CA CYS A 510 9.64 -1.88 15.51
C CYS A 510 8.47 -2.52 16.26
N ARG A 511 8.39 -3.85 16.28
CA ARG A 511 7.23 -4.61 16.80
C ARG A 511 6.87 -4.22 18.24
N VAL A 512 7.87 -4.16 19.12
CA VAL A 512 7.66 -3.87 20.54
C VAL A 512 7.75 -2.37 20.82
N GLY A 513 8.49 -1.62 19.99
CA GLY A 513 8.67 -0.19 20.21
C GLY A 513 7.41 0.62 19.91
N THR A 514 6.69 0.30 18.84
CA THR A 514 5.40 0.95 18.51
C THR A 514 4.37 0.72 19.61
N GLU A 515 4.18 -0.54 20.06
CA GLU A 515 3.29 -0.89 21.18
C GLU A 515 3.65 -0.13 22.46
N LYS A 516 4.95 -0.08 22.81
CA LYS A 516 5.43 0.64 24.00
C LYS A 516 5.22 2.14 23.89
N MET A 517 5.47 2.72 22.72
CA MET A 517 5.30 4.16 22.51
C MET A 517 3.82 4.53 22.58
N LEU A 518 2.93 3.73 22.02
CA LEU A 518 1.48 3.90 22.14
C LEU A 518 1.03 3.89 23.61
N ALA A 519 1.48 2.92 24.39
CA ALA A 519 1.20 2.84 25.83
C ALA A 519 1.78 4.01 26.65
N LEU A 520 2.81 4.70 26.13
CA LEU A 520 3.31 5.95 26.73
C LEU A 520 2.40 7.14 26.39
N LEU A 521 1.88 7.23 25.15
CA LEU A 521 0.96 8.30 24.73
C LEU A 521 -0.41 8.23 25.41
N GLU A 522 -0.83 7.04 25.84
CA GLU A 522 -2.05 6.84 26.65
C GLU A 522 -1.96 7.45 28.06
N ARG A 523 -0.77 7.86 28.50
CA ARG A 523 -0.57 8.54 29.79
C ARG A 523 -0.70 10.05 29.65
N ASP A 524 -1.14 10.72 30.72
CA ASP A 524 -1.19 12.19 30.78
C ASP A 524 0.17 12.82 31.08
N THR A 525 1.18 12.02 31.41
CA THR A 525 2.55 12.48 31.64
C THR A 525 3.52 11.77 30.71
N TRP A 526 4.17 12.54 29.85
CA TRP A 526 5.14 12.07 28.88
C TRP A 526 6.55 12.35 29.37
N ASN A 527 7.40 11.33 29.41
CA ASN A 527 8.80 11.46 29.79
C ASN A 527 9.65 11.63 28.54
N LEU A 528 10.22 12.84 28.34
CA LEU A 528 11.00 13.17 27.16
C LEU A 528 12.20 12.23 26.99
N ALA A 529 12.94 11.97 28.06
CA ALA A 529 14.13 11.11 28.00
C ALA A 529 13.80 9.64 27.68
N GLU A 530 12.62 9.16 28.07
CA GLU A 530 12.15 7.82 27.73
C GLU A 530 11.69 7.73 26.27
N LEU A 531 10.88 8.70 25.81
CA LEU A 531 10.41 8.78 24.44
C LEU A 531 11.57 8.97 23.45
N ASP A 532 12.53 9.84 23.74
CA ASP A 532 13.72 10.04 22.91
C ASP A 532 14.55 8.77 22.80
N ARG A 533 14.76 8.07 23.92
CA ARG A 533 15.56 6.83 23.92
C ARG A 533 14.87 5.74 23.12
N LEU A 534 13.56 5.57 23.29
CA LEU A 534 12.79 4.58 22.53
C LEU A 534 12.82 4.92 21.04
N SER A 535 12.61 6.18 20.68
CA SER A 535 12.63 6.67 19.31
C SER A 535 13.97 6.40 18.63
N ARG A 536 15.10 6.67 19.30
CA ARG A 536 16.44 6.37 18.78
C ARG A 536 16.65 4.88 18.52
N VAL A 537 16.25 4.02 19.46
CA VAL A 537 16.35 2.56 19.28
C VAL A 537 15.51 2.09 18.08
N MET A 538 14.33 2.65 17.89
CA MET A 538 13.48 2.35 16.74
C MET A 538 14.12 2.79 15.42
N MET A 539 14.62 4.03 15.36
CA MET A 539 15.31 4.59 14.19
C MET A 539 16.60 3.85 13.82
N ASP A 540 17.44 3.54 14.80
CA ASP A 540 18.77 2.98 14.54
C ASP A 540 18.74 1.47 14.23
N ALA A 541 17.77 0.73 14.78
CA ALA A 541 17.80 -0.74 14.78
C ALA A 541 16.65 -1.40 14.00
N SER A 542 15.74 -0.62 13.39
CA SER A 542 14.70 -1.17 12.52
C SER A 542 15.24 -1.53 11.13
N ILE A 543 14.78 -2.66 10.59
CA ILE A 543 15.24 -3.21 9.29
C ILE A 543 14.75 -2.37 8.10
N CYS A 544 13.57 -1.74 8.23
CA CYS A 544 12.89 -1.03 7.16
C CYS A 544 12.36 0.34 7.60
N GLY A 545 11.88 1.12 6.64
CA GLY A 545 11.43 2.49 6.85
C GLY A 545 10.26 2.64 7.83
N LEU A 546 9.38 1.64 7.96
CA LEU A 546 8.23 1.71 8.88
C LEU A 546 8.70 1.95 10.32
N GLY A 547 9.55 1.07 10.85
CA GLY A 547 10.04 1.20 12.22
C GLY A 547 10.95 2.42 12.41
N GLN A 548 11.58 2.91 11.34
CA GLN A 548 12.41 4.12 11.37
C GLN A 548 11.55 5.40 11.41
N ALA A 549 10.42 5.42 10.71
CA ALA A 549 9.54 6.59 10.61
C ALA A 549 8.46 6.64 11.69
N ALA A 550 8.09 5.49 12.29
CA ALA A 550 7.03 5.42 13.28
C ALA A 550 7.15 6.42 14.45
N PRO A 551 8.36 6.77 14.96
CA PRO A 551 8.49 7.79 16.01
C PRO A 551 8.25 9.24 15.56
N ASN A 552 8.26 9.52 14.25
CA ASN A 552 8.26 10.90 13.71
C ASN A 552 7.08 11.77 14.21
N PRO A 553 5.83 11.27 14.28
CA PRO A 553 4.72 12.06 14.80
C PRO A 553 4.96 12.53 16.24
N VAL A 554 5.48 11.65 17.09
CA VAL A 554 5.75 11.97 18.51
C VAL A 554 6.90 12.95 18.65
N LEU A 555 7.99 12.73 17.91
CA LEU A 555 9.14 13.65 17.93
C LEU A 555 8.76 15.05 17.45
N GLY A 556 7.91 15.15 16.41
CA GLY A 556 7.37 16.42 15.93
C GLY A 556 6.58 17.16 17.02
N LEU A 557 5.68 16.46 17.73
CA LEU A 557 4.91 17.05 18.83
C LEU A 557 5.80 17.55 19.98
N LEU A 558 6.79 16.75 20.39
CA LEU A 558 7.71 17.12 21.47
C LEU A 558 8.61 18.31 21.12
N LYS A 559 8.88 18.51 19.83
CA LYS A 559 9.73 19.57 19.29
C LYS A 559 8.97 20.88 19.12
N ASP A 560 7.79 20.84 18.52
CA ASP A 560 7.12 22.04 18.00
C ASP A 560 5.79 22.38 18.70
N PHE A 561 5.24 21.50 19.55
CA PHE A 561 3.86 21.62 20.06
C PHE A 561 3.71 21.48 21.58
N ARG A 562 4.76 21.74 22.36
CA ARG A 562 4.70 21.59 23.83
C ARG A 562 3.62 22.43 24.49
N ASP A 563 3.42 23.67 24.02
CA ASP A 563 2.39 24.56 24.57
C ASP A 563 0.98 24.03 24.27
N VAL A 564 0.75 23.58 23.03
CA VAL A 564 -0.52 22.96 22.61
C VAL A 564 -0.80 21.68 23.41
N LEU A 565 0.22 20.85 23.63
CA LEU A 565 0.11 19.65 24.46
C LEU A 565 -0.27 20.01 25.91
N ALA A 566 0.30 21.08 26.46
CA ALA A 566 -0.04 21.55 27.81
C ALA A 566 -1.50 22.00 27.90
N ASP A 567 -2.00 22.74 26.91
CA ASP A 567 -3.41 23.14 26.80
C ASP A 567 -4.35 21.92 26.65
N GLN A 568 -3.85 20.84 26.06
CA GLN A 568 -4.52 19.53 25.96
C GLN A 568 -4.30 18.63 27.19
N ASN A 569 -3.85 19.20 28.32
CA ASN A 569 -3.61 18.51 29.61
C ASN A 569 -2.54 17.40 29.56
N VAL A 570 -1.59 17.48 28.64
CA VAL A 570 -0.43 16.58 28.57
C VAL A 570 0.77 17.23 29.25
N ILE A 571 1.31 16.57 30.27
CA ILE A 571 2.50 17.03 31.00
C ILE A 571 3.75 16.41 30.39
N VAL A 572 4.55 17.19 29.66
CA VAL A 572 5.87 16.74 29.20
C VAL A 572 6.91 17.04 30.27
N ARG A 573 7.53 16.00 30.83
CA ARG A 573 8.60 16.09 31.84
C ARG A 573 9.98 15.83 31.23
N GLY A 574 10.94 16.67 31.61
CA GLY A 574 12.31 16.67 31.10
C GLY A 574 12.50 17.76 30.05
#